data_AF-A0AAU9DFJ6-F1
#
_entry.id   AF-A0AAU9DFJ6-F1
#
_cell.length_a   1.000
_cell.length_b   1.000
_cell.length_c   1.000
_cell.angle_alpha   90.00
_cell.angle_beta   90.00
_cell.angle_gamma   90.00
#
_symmetry.space_group_name_H-M   'P 1'
#
loop_
_entity.id
_entity.type
_entity.pdbx_description
1 polymer ?
#
loop_
_entity_poly.entity_id
_entity_poly.type
_entity_poly.pdbx_seq_one_letter_code
_entity_poly.pdbx_strand_id
1 'polypeptide(L)'
;MKNSLGNVYQRRNDELEYLKMHKKCSIAQLLDHFKVSSTTMNRDLALLVKKQYILREYGQIIWVGDLYQEPEILNLSAQKYQNRIVELAKNYRSIFVNASPIAAELIETLSQFTELKVITNCVPNDHSINSAQIVYLGGYLHKNHNYSFFAGDLVLKNLKLMSAEASFIYATGITEKMFTTQTLEQSLIDRTMVENTEVSYFWDGNFTIKNRGNFMISKRTTNTQVIGL
;
A
#
# COMPACT_ATOMS: atom_id res chain seq x y z
N MET A 1 32.30 -4.39 11.80
CA MET A 1 31.13 -5.12 12.34
C MET A 1 29.94 -4.91 11.41
N LYS A 2 29.28 -5.96 10.94
CA LYS A 2 28.04 -5.86 10.14
C LYS A 2 26.90 -5.49 11.09
N ASN A 3 26.33 -4.30 10.97
CA ASN A 3 25.09 -3.95 11.66
C ASN A 3 23.97 -4.91 11.22
N SER A 4 23.16 -5.39 12.15
CA SER A 4 22.00 -6.22 11.83
C SER A 4 21.04 -5.45 10.92
N LEU A 5 20.35 -6.16 10.02
CA LEU A 5 19.36 -5.57 9.09
C LEU A 5 18.31 -4.73 9.82
N GLY A 6 17.90 -5.13 11.04
CA GLY A 6 16.99 -4.38 11.89
C GLY A 6 17.54 -3.02 12.33
N ASN A 7 18.82 -2.93 12.70
CA ASN A 7 19.44 -1.66 13.12
C ASN A 7 19.56 -0.67 11.96
N VAL A 8 19.76 -1.17 10.73
CA VAL A 8 19.79 -0.32 9.53
C VAL A 8 18.39 0.21 9.21
N TYR A 9 17.34 -0.61 9.40
CA TYR A 9 15.97 -0.20 9.15
C TYR A 9 15.50 0.84 10.17
N GLN A 10 15.73 0.60 11.47
CA GLN A 10 15.37 1.54 12.52
C GLN A 10 16.03 2.91 12.30
N ARG A 11 17.35 2.91 12.07
CA ARG A 11 18.08 4.17 11.81
C ARG A 11 17.50 4.95 10.63
N ARG A 12 17.16 4.28 9.53
CA ARG A 12 16.60 4.93 8.34
C ARG A 12 15.22 5.54 8.61
N ASN A 13 14.41 4.91 9.45
CA ASN A 13 13.13 5.48 9.88
C ASN A 13 13.36 6.72 10.76
N ASP A 14 14.32 6.66 11.68
CA ASP A 14 14.68 7.79 12.54
C ASP A 14 15.22 8.98 11.70
N GLU A 15 16.06 8.70 10.68
CA GLU A 15 16.55 9.69 9.71
C GLU A 15 15.39 10.35 8.93
N LEU A 16 14.40 9.57 8.50
CA LEU A 16 13.22 10.07 7.79
C LEU A 16 12.37 10.99 8.68
N GLU A 17 12.08 10.58 9.92
CA GLU A 17 11.30 11.38 10.87
C GLU A 17 12.03 12.67 11.24
N TYR A 18 13.35 12.62 11.43
CA TYR A 18 14.17 13.81 11.65
C TYR A 18 14.04 14.81 10.49
N LEU A 19 14.18 14.34 9.25
CA LEU A 19 14.06 15.18 8.05
C LEU A 19 12.66 15.79 7.91
N LYS A 20 11.62 15.00 8.23
CA LYS A 20 10.23 15.44 8.20
C LYS A 20 9.93 16.52 9.24
N MET A 21 10.50 16.43 10.44
CA MET A 21 10.34 17.44 11.49
C MET A 21 11.11 18.73 11.18
N HIS A 22 12.36 18.62 10.73
CA HIS A 22 13.24 19.78 10.58
C HIS A 22 13.08 20.50 9.25
N LYS A 23 12.47 19.85 8.24
CA LYS A 23 12.21 20.31 6.87
C LYS A 23 13.45 20.65 6.03
N LYS A 24 14.53 21.11 6.64
CA LYS A 24 15.77 21.49 5.97
C LYS A 24 16.94 21.32 6.95
N CYS A 25 17.98 20.64 6.53
CA CYS A 25 19.20 20.46 7.33
C CYS A 25 20.44 20.34 6.44
N SER A 26 21.62 20.37 7.05
CA SER A 26 22.88 20.07 6.40
C SER A 26 23.29 18.62 6.66
N ILE A 27 24.14 18.07 5.80
CA ILE A 27 24.74 16.75 6.04
C ILE A 27 25.55 16.71 7.34
N ALA A 28 26.19 17.83 7.73
CA ALA A 28 26.94 17.93 8.97
C ALA A 28 26.03 17.73 10.21
N GLN A 29 24.84 18.33 10.21
CA GLN A 29 23.87 18.15 11.30
C GLN A 29 23.39 16.71 11.41
N LEU A 30 23.15 16.03 10.27
CA LEU A 30 22.76 14.62 10.29
C LEU A 30 23.89 13.71 10.80
N LEU A 31 25.14 14.01 10.44
CA LEU A 31 26.29 13.25 10.93
C LEU A 31 26.49 13.41 12.43
N ASP A 32 26.33 14.63 12.95
CA ASP A 32 26.42 14.92 14.38
C ASP A 32 25.30 14.25 15.18
N HIS A 33 24.06 14.29 14.65
CA HIS A 33 22.88 13.72 15.31
C HIS A 33 22.90 12.19 15.33
N PHE A 34 23.10 11.56 14.16
CA PHE A 34 23.00 10.09 14.02
C PHE A 34 24.29 9.34 14.31
N LYS A 35 25.41 10.07 14.47
CA LYS A 35 26.76 9.53 14.78
C LYS A 35 27.17 8.38 13.86
N VAL A 36 26.89 8.54 12.56
CA VAL A 36 27.29 7.59 11.51
C VAL A 36 28.38 8.17 10.61
N SER A 37 29.05 7.31 9.86
CA SER A 37 30.04 7.77 8.87
C SER A 37 29.38 8.52 7.71
N SER A 38 30.15 9.44 7.10
CA SER A 38 29.73 10.15 5.88
C SER A 38 29.30 9.20 4.77
N THR A 39 30.01 8.09 4.58
CA THR A 39 29.66 7.07 3.58
C THR A 39 28.31 6.43 3.86
N THR A 40 28.00 6.14 5.12
CA THR A 40 26.73 5.55 5.52
C THR A 40 25.56 6.52 5.32
N MET A 41 25.70 7.75 5.84
CA MET A 41 24.70 8.80 5.68
C MET A 41 24.43 9.12 4.21
N ASN A 42 25.48 9.17 3.37
CA ASN A 42 25.32 9.37 1.93
C ASN A 42 24.56 8.22 1.26
N ARG A 43 24.78 6.98 1.68
CA ARG A 43 24.05 5.82 1.14
C ARG A 43 22.58 5.84 1.51
N ASP A 44 22.25 6.24 2.73
CA ASP A 44 20.86 6.31 3.20
C ASP A 44 20.12 7.48 2.55
N LEU A 45 20.73 8.66 2.50
CA LEU A 45 20.18 9.82 1.80
C LEU A 45 20.04 9.58 0.29
N ALA A 46 20.94 8.83 -0.36
CA ALA A 46 20.79 8.45 -1.76
C ALA A 46 19.51 7.62 -2.01
N LEU A 47 19.12 6.77 -1.04
CA LEU A 47 17.85 6.05 -1.11
C LEU A 47 16.66 7.00 -0.96
N LEU A 48 16.74 7.98 -0.08
CA LEU A 48 15.68 8.98 0.13
C LEU A 48 15.52 9.93 -1.06
N VAL A 49 16.62 10.32 -1.70
CA VAL A 49 16.61 11.07 -2.98
C VAL A 49 15.99 10.22 -4.09
N LYS A 50 16.37 8.93 -4.20
CA LYS A 50 15.77 8.01 -5.17
C LYS A 50 14.26 7.85 -4.96
N LYS A 51 13.81 7.90 -3.70
CA LYS A 51 12.39 7.88 -3.31
C LYS A 51 11.71 9.25 -3.38
N GLN A 52 12.42 10.30 -3.80
CA GLN A 52 11.93 11.67 -3.93
C GLN A 52 11.39 12.29 -2.62
N TYR A 53 11.79 11.78 -1.46
CA TYR A 53 11.42 12.39 -0.17
C TYR A 53 12.25 13.63 0.17
N ILE A 54 13.44 13.75 -0.43
CA ILE A 54 14.36 14.85 -0.19
C ILE A 54 15.04 15.34 -1.47
N LEU A 55 15.37 16.62 -1.51
CA LEU A 55 16.27 17.23 -2.49
C LEU A 55 17.62 17.55 -1.85
N ARG A 56 18.67 17.54 -2.67
CA ARG A 56 20.02 17.96 -2.29
C ARG A 56 20.43 19.15 -3.14
N GLU A 57 20.52 20.33 -2.55
CA GLU A 57 20.91 21.56 -3.22
C GLU A 57 21.97 22.28 -2.41
N TYR A 58 23.09 22.65 -3.04
CA TYR A 58 24.14 23.48 -2.41
C TYR A 58 24.58 23.00 -1.00
N GLY A 59 24.65 21.68 -0.78
CA GLY A 59 25.03 21.08 0.51
C GLY A 59 23.92 21.00 1.56
N GLN A 60 22.71 21.42 1.21
CA GLN A 60 21.51 21.34 2.02
C GLN A 60 20.67 20.13 1.61
N ILE A 61 19.99 19.55 2.58
CA ILE A 61 19.06 18.44 2.43
C ILE A 61 17.70 19.01 2.81
N ILE A 62 16.81 19.06 1.82
CA ILE A 62 15.49 19.69 1.95
C ILE A 62 14.45 18.58 1.88
N TRP A 63 13.60 18.50 2.90
CA TRP A 63 12.41 17.64 2.88
C TRP A 63 11.45 18.18 1.83
N VAL A 64 11.12 17.33 0.87
CA VAL A 64 10.09 17.60 -0.14
C VAL A 64 9.00 16.53 -0.12
N GLY A 65 9.05 15.58 0.81
CA GLY A 65 8.06 14.52 0.94
C GLY A 65 6.63 15.01 1.21
N ASP A 66 6.44 16.25 1.66
CA ASP A 66 5.09 16.85 1.77
C ASP A 66 4.61 17.45 0.43
N LEU A 67 5.53 17.94 -0.40
CA LEU A 67 5.24 18.42 -1.77
C LEU A 67 5.10 17.24 -2.75
N TYR A 68 5.79 16.14 -2.46
CA TYR A 68 5.58 14.82 -3.04
C TYR A 68 4.55 14.04 -2.23
N GLN A 69 3.34 14.57 -2.17
CA GLN A 69 2.11 13.84 -1.83
C GLN A 69 1.77 12.72 -2.85
N GLU A 70 2.71 11.97 -3.44
CA GLU A 70 2.39 11.13 -4.63
C GLU A 70 1.40 11.82 -5.64
N PRO A 71 1.44 13.15 -5.92
CA PRO A 71 0.16 13.86 -6.03
C PRO A 71 -0.48 14.00 -7.41
N GLU A 72 0.08 13.49 -8.52
CA GLU A 72 -0.58 13.66 -9.83
C GLU A 72 -0.52 12.42 -10.73
N ILE A 73 0.61 11.71 -10.77
CA ILE A 73 0.75 10.53 -11.61
C ILE A 73 0.00 9.32 -11.02
N LEU A 74 -0.06 9.19 -9.68
CA LEU A 74 -0.91 8.18 -9.05
C LEU A 74 -2.40 8.49 -9.18
N ASN A 75 -2.82 9.76 -9.13
CA ASN A 75 -4.25 10.10 -9.14
C ASN A 75 -4.89 9.84 -10.52
N LEU A 76 -4.23 10.24 -11.61
CA LEU A 76 -4.76 9.99 -12.97
C LEU A 76 -4.70 8.50 -13.35
N SER A 77 -3.65 7.78 -12.94
CA SER A 77 -3.55 6.33 -13.18
C SER A 77 -4.57 5.57 -12.32
N ALA A 78 -4.69 5.91 -11.03
CA ALA A 78 -5.64 5.32 -10.09
C ALA A 78 -7.07 5.41 -10.59
N GLN A 79 -7.47 6.57 -11.12
CA GLN A 79 -8.85 6.78 -11.59
C GLN A 79 -9.20 5.89 -12.79
N LYS A 80 -8.24 5.64 -13.69
CA LYS A 80 -8.41 4.66 -14.77
C LYS A 80 -8.66 3.25 -14.24
N TYR A 81 -7.90 2.82 -13.22
CA TYR A 81 -8.11 1.50 -12.60
C TYR A 81 -9.43 1.43 -11.86
N GLN A 82 -9.78 2.48 -11.11
CA GLN A 82 -11.03 2.56 -10.35
C GLN A 82 -12.24 2.37 -11.26
N ASN A 83 -12.30 3.05 -12.40
CA ASN A 83 -13.39 2.86 -13.37
C ASN A 83 -13.46 1.43 -13.88
N ARG A 84 -12.32 0.82 -14.19
CA ARG A 84 -12.27 -0.58 -14.67
C ARG A 84 -12.65 -1.58 -13.58
N ILE A 85 -12.21 -1.34 -12.35
CA ILE A 85 -12.55 -2.15 -11.17
C ILE A 85 -14.06 -2.09 -10.94
N VAL A 86 -14.65 -0.89 -10.95
CA VAL A 86 -16.09 -0.68 -10.78
C VAL A 86 -16.89 -1.41 -11.86
N GLU A 87 -16.49 -1.29 -13.13
CA GLU A 87 -17.13 -2.02 -14.24
C GLU A 87 -17.06 -3.55 -14.08
N LEU A 88 -15.93 -4.08 -13.60
CA LEU A 88 -15.79 -5.51 -13.34
C LEU A 88 -16.62 -5.95 -12.12
N ALA A 89 -16.59 -5.16 -11.04
CA ALA A 89 -17.27 -5.44 -9.78
C ALA A 89 -18.78 -5.59 -9.92
N LYS A 90 -19.41 -4.88 -10.87
CA LYS A 90 -20.86 -4.99 -11.18
C LYS A 90 -21.29 -6.40 -11.61
N ASN A 91 -20.37 -7.25 -12.05
CA ASN A 91 -20.69 -8.63 -12.46
C ASN A 91 -20.73 -9.61 -11.28
N TYR A 92 -20.47 -9.14 -10.07
CA TYR A 92 -20.38 -9.96 -8.86
C TYR A 92 -21.36 -9.48 -7.80
N ARG A 93 -21.81 -10.40 -6.94
CA ARG A 93 -22.65 -10.10 -5.77
C ARG A 93 -21.85 -9.86 -4.51
N SER A 94 -20.66 -10.43 -4.41
CA SER A 94 -19.79 -10.27 -3.24
C SER A 94 -18.33 -10.18 -3.65
N ILE A 95 -17.62 -9.19 -3.10
CA ILE A 95 -16.23 -8.93 -3.43
C ILE A 95 -15.38 -8.65 -2.18
N PHE A 96 -14.12 -9.08 -2.23
CA PHE A 96 -13.09 -8.56 -1.32
C PHE A 96 -12.40 -7.35 -1.94
N VAL A 97 -12.12 -6.33 -1.12
CA VAL A 97 -11.26 -5.20 -1.48
C VAL A 97 -10.22 -5.03 -0.39
N ASN A 98 -8.94 -5.17 -0.71
CA ASN A 98 -7.89 -4.95 0.28
C ASN A 98 -7.64 -3.45 0.52
N ALA A 99 -7.10 -3.14 1.70
CA ALA A 99 -6.70 -1.79 2.02
C ALA A 99 -5.54 -1.31 1.15
N SER A 100 -5.69 -0.11 0.60
CA SER A 100 -4.70 0.55 -0.26
C SER A 100 -4.93 2.06 -0.25
N PRO A 101 -4.00 2.87 -0.81
CA PRO A 101 -4.19 4.32 -0.87
C PRO A 101 -5.48 4.78 -1.56
N ILE A 102 -6.03 3.97 -2.47
CA ILE A 102 -7.24 4.29 -3.23
C ILE A 102 -8.47 3.53 -2.74
N ALA A 103 -8.31 2.60 -1.79
CA ALA A 103 -9.37 1.68 -1.41
C ALA A 103 -10.58 2.41 -0.83
N ALA A 104 -10.36 3.44 -0.01
CA ALA A 104 -11.46 4.20 0.60
C ALA A 104 -12.36 4.86 -0.47
N GLU A 105 -11.76 5.53 -1.45
CA GLU A 105 -12.49 6.17 -2.57
C GLU A 105 -13.16 5.13 -3.48
N LEU A 106 -12.48 4.02 -3.75
CA LEU A 106 -13.04 2.90 -4.52
C LEU A 106 -14.27 2.32 -3.81
N ILE A 107 -14.18 2.08 -2.50
CA ILE A 107 -15.29 1.56 -1.69
C ILE A 107 -16.47 2.54 -1.70
N GLU A 108 -16.22 3.83 -1.59
CA GLU A 108 -17.26 4.87 -1.71
C GLU A 108 -17.94 4.82 -3.08
N THR A 109 -17.20 4.64 -4.16
CA THR A 109 -17.78 4.50 -5.51
C THR A 109 -18.62 3.22 -5.62
N LEU A 110 -18.12 2.11 -5.09
CA LEU A 110 -18.81 0.82 -5.09
C LEU A 110 -20.04 0.80 -4.16
N SER A 111 -20.07 1.69 -3.17
CA SER A 111 -21.16 1.79 -2.20
C SER A 111 -22.51 2.15 -2.82
N GLN A 112 -22.51 2.62 -4.08
CA GLN A 112 -23.72 3.01 -4.81
C GLN A 112 -24.50 1.81 -5.37
N PHE A 113 -23.90 0.61 -5.40
CA PHE A 113 -24.53 -0.58 -5.96
C PHE A 113 -25.23 -1.41 -4.88
N THR A 114 -26.57 -1.36 -4.82
CA THR A 114 -27.39 -2.00 -3.77
C THR A 114 -27.21 -3.51 -3.66
N GLU A 115 -27.02 -4.19 -4.79
CA GLU A 115 -26.89 -5.65 -4.86
C GLU A 115 -25.46 -6.15 -4.58
N LEU A 116 -24.52 -5.23 -4.32
CA LEU A 116 -23.12 -5.56 -4.09
C LEU A 116 -22.81 -5.62 -2.59
N LYS A 117 -22.17 -6.70 -2.17
CA LYS A 117 -21.53 -6.81 -0.86
C LYS A 117 -20.03 -6.58 -0.98
N VAL A 118 -19.52 -5.56 -0.30
CA VAL A 118 -18.09 -5.24 -0.25
C VAL A 118 -17.54 -5.64 1.11
N ILE A 119 -16.57 -6.56 1.13
CA ILE A 119 -15.88 -6.97 2.36
C ILE A 119 -14.45 -6.46 2.30
N THR A 120 -14.02 -5.71 3.31
CA THR A 120 -12.75 -4.99 3.26
C THR A 120 -12.07 -4.87 4.62
N ASN A 121 -10.74 -4.84 4.62
CA ASN A 121 -9.95 -4.43 5.79
C ASN A 121 -9.57 -2.94 5.74
N CYS A 122 -10.02 -2.18 4.73
CA CYS A 122 -9.79 -0.75 4.67
C CYS A 122 -10.63 -0.02 5.73
N VAL A 123 -10.08 1.05 6.31
CA VAL A 123 -10.84 1.96 7.16
C VAL A 123 -11.48 3.01 6.26
N PRO A 124 -12.78 3.29 6.37
CA PRO A 124 -13.44 4.27 5.53
C PRO A 124 -12.99 5.69 5.84
N ASN A 125 -13.03 6.57 4.83
CA ASN A 125 -12.79 8.01 4.99
C ASN A 125 -14.03 8.74 5.52
N ASP A 126 -15.23 8.23 5.23
CA ASP A 126 -16.52 8.79 5.64
C ASP A 126 -17.49 7.67 6.04
N HIS A 127 -18.43 8.00 6.93
CA HIS A 127 -19.47 7.11 7.44
C HIS A 127 -20.84 7.39 6.82
N SER A 128 -20.87 7.91 5.59
CA SER A 128 -22.08 8.23 4.87
C SER A 128 -22.96 6.98 4.64
N ILE A 129 -24.26 7.24 4.39
CA ILE A 129 -25.25 6.20 4.17
C ILE A 129 -24.91 5.50 2.84
N ASN A 130 -24.43 4.26 2.94
CA ASN A 130 -24.07 3.43 1.80
C ASN A 130 -25.29 2.63 1.32
N SER A 131 -25.52 2.58 0.02
CA SER A 131 -26.57 1.75 -0.59
C SER A 131 -26.17 0.27 -0.66
N ALA A 132 -24.87 -0.02 -0.78
CA ALA A 132 -24.29 -1.35 -0.78
C ALA A 132 -24.12 -1.91 0.64
N GLN A 133 -24.06 -3.24 0.76
CA GLN A 133 -23.72 -3.89 2.03
C GLN A 133 -22.20 -3.89 2.23
N ILE A 134 -21.69 -2.99 3.08
CA ILE A 134 -20.26 -2.93 3.38
C ILE A 134 -19.95 -3.65 4.70
N VAL A 135 -18.99 -4.57 4.66
CA VAL A 135 -18.45 -5.27 5.83
C VAL A 135 -17.00 -4.86 6.05
N TYR A 136 -16.78 -4.11 7.12
CA TYR A 136 -15.43 -3.85 7.63
C TYR A 136 -14.97 -5.00 8.52
N LEU A 137 -13.84 -5.61 8.19
CA LEU A 137 -13.36 -6.83 8.86
C LEU A 137 -13.01 -6.63 10.35
N GLY A 138 -12.83 -5.38 10.79
CA GLY A 138 -12.46 -5.04 12.16
C GLY A 138 -11.09 -5.62 12.57
N GLY A 139 -10.71 -5.48 13.83
CA GLY A 139 -9.35 -5.81 14.31
C GLY A 139 -8.68 -4.59 14.95
N TYR A 140 -7.36 -4.63 15.13
CA TYR A 140 -6.67 -3.42 15.56
C TYR A 140 -6.43 -2.48 14.38
N LEU A 141 -6.47 -1.19 14.67
CA LEU A 141 -6.24 -0.13 13.70
C LEU A 141 -4.74 0.02 13.45
N HIS A 142 -4.31 -0.24 12.22
CA HIS A 142 -2.99 0.10 11.72
C HIS A 142 -3.08 1.40 10.92
N LYS A 143 -2.33 2.43 11.35
CA LYS A 143 -2.24 3.71 10.63
C LYS A 143 -0.96 3.75 9.81
N ASN A 144 -1.08 3.78 8.50
CA ASN A 144 0.04 4.06 7.59
C ASN A 144 -0.02 5.52 7.14
N HIS A 145 1.08 6.05 6.57
CA HIS A 145 1.15 7.44 6.13
C HIS A 145 0.11 7.80 5.06
N ASN A 146 -0.33 6.82 4.25
CA ASN A 146 -1.21 7.06 3.09
C ASN A 146 -2.63 6.50 3.24
N TYR A 147 -2.87 5.57 4.18
CA TYR A 147 -4.20 4.98 4.44
C TYR A 147 -4.19 4.25 5.79
N SER A 148 -5.38 4.02 6.34
CA SER A 148 -5.56 3.22 7.56
C SER A 148 -6.26 1.90 7.23
N PHE A 149 -5.89 0.84 7.96
CA PHE A 149 -6.46 -0.48 7.73
C PHE A 149 -6.58 -1.26 9.04
N PHE A 150 -7.54 -2.18 9.05
CA PHE A 150 -7.65 -3.17 10.11
C PHE A 150 -6.66 -4.31 9.88
N ALA A 151 -6.03 -4.75 10.96
CA ALA A 151 -5.06 -5.83 10.93
C ALA A 151 -5.15 -6.75 12.16
N GLY A 152 -4.32 -7.78 12.16
CA GLY A 152 -4.22 -8.79 13.21
C GLY A 152 -5.05 -10.05 12.97
N ASP A 153 -4.96 -10.95 13.93
CA ASP A 153 -5.57 -12.29 13.85
C ASP A 153 -7.09 -12.26 13.68
N LEU A 154 -7.77 -11.22 14.18
CA LEU A 154 -9.21 -11.06 14.00
C LEU A 154 -9.58 -10.91 12.52
N VAL A 155 -8.81 -10.13 11.76
CA VAL A 155 -9.02 -9.98 10.30
C VAL A 155 -8.88 -11.33 9.61
N LEU A 156 -7.82 -12.07 9.92
CA LEU A 156 -7.54 -13.37 9.30
C LEU A 156 -8.60 -14.41 9.66
N LYS A 157 -9.06 -14.44 10.91
CA LYS A 157 -10.15 -15.33 11.35
C LYS A 157 -11.45 -14.99 10.65
N ASN A 158 -11.80 -13.71 10.56
CA ASN A 158 -13.02 -13.27 9.87
C ASN A 158 -12.97 -13.63 8.38
N LEU A 159 -11.85 -13.37 7.71
CA LEU A 159 -11.66 -13.74 6.30
C LEU A 159 -11.80 -15.24 6.06
N LYS A 160 -11.34 -16.09 6.98
CA LYS A 160 -11.48 -17.56 6.86
C LYS A 160 -12.91 -18.06 7.02
N LEU A 161 -13.81 -17.26 7.58
CA LEU A 161 -15.23 -17.58 7.75
C LEU A 161 -16.10 -17.03 6.62
N MET A 162 -15.49 -16.36 5.64
CA MET A 162 -16.18 -15.66 4.56
C MET A 162 -15.60 -16.08 3.21
N SER A 163 -16.44 -16.10 2.19
CA SER A 163 -16.05 -16.22 0.79
C SER A 163 -16.63 -15.05 0.00
N ALA A 164 -15.98 -14.71 -1.10
CA ALA A 164 -16.49 -13.76 -2.09
C ALA A 164 -16.33 -14.32 -3.50
N GLU A 165 -17.11 -13.83 -4.45
CA GLU A 165 -17.02 -14.28 -5.84
C GLU A 165 -15.73 -13.77 -6.49
N ALA A 166 -15.32 -12.54 -6.17
CA ALA A 166 -14.07 -11.95 -6.65
C ALA A 166 -13.29 -11.20 -5.56
N SER A 167 -11.97 -11.10 -5.71
CA SER A 167 -11.14 -10.17 -4.92
C SER A 167 -10.50 -9.11 -5.81
N PHE A 168 -10.49 -7.87 -5.35
CA PHE A 168 -9.76 -6.76 -5.91
C PHE A 168 -8.61 -6.40 -4.96
N ILE A 169 -7.39 -6.76 -5.36
CA ILE A 169 -6.17 -6.63 -4.56
C ILE A 169 -5.19 -5.63 -5.19
N TYR A 170 -4.95 -4.51 -4.51
CA TYR A 170 -3.81 -3.65 -4.77
C TYR A 170 -2.52 -4.37 -4.36
N ALA A 171 -1.60 -4.54 -5.30
CA ALA A 171 -0.28 -5.09 -5.07
C ALA A 171 0.80 -4.01 -5.24
N THR A 172 1.84 -4.03 -4.40
CA THR A 172 2.97 -3.10 -4.55
C THR A 172 4.02 -3.62 -5.53
N GLY A 173 3.89 -4.86 -5.99
CA GLY A 173 4.77 -5.43 -7.02
C GLY A 173 4.09 -6.55 -7.79
N ILE A 174 4.07 -6.40 -9.12
CA ILE A 174 3.55 -7.37 -10.07
C ILE A 174 4.69 -7.83 -10.97
N THR A 175 4.87 -9.14 -11.07
CA THR A 175 5.83 -9.78 -11.98
C THR A 175 5.10 -10.77 -12.88
N GLU A 176 5.81 -11.36 -13.84
CA GLU A 176 5.29 -12.44 -14.68
C GLU A 176 4.91 -13.70 -13.89
N LYS A 177 5.43 -13.88 -12.67
CA LYS A 177 5.27 -15.13 -11.90
C LYS A 177 4.43 -14.98 -10.64
N MET A 178 4.34 -13.77 -10.08
CA MET A 178 3.79 -13.55 -8.75
C MET A 178 3.37 -12.10 -8.50
N PHE A 179 2.53 -11.95 -7.48
CA PHE A 179 2.07 -10.71 -6.87
C PHE A 179 2.67 -10.56 -5.47
N THR A 180 3.04 -9.34 -5.11
CA THR A 180 3.77 -9.04 -3.86
C THR A 180 3.29 -7.75 -3.21
N THR A 181 3.47 -7.68 -1.89
CA THR A 181 3.27 -6.48 -1.06
C THR A 181 4.51 -6.21 -0.18
N GLN A 182 4.51 -5.10 0.56
CA GLN A 182 5.67 -4.64 1.34
C GLN A 182 5.78 -5.23 2.73
N THR A 183 4.66 -5.61 3.35
CA THR A 183 4.63 -6.09 4.74
C THR A 183 4.07 -7.51 4.83
N LEU A 184 4.55 -8.28 5.80
CA LEU A 184 4.05 -9.63 6.05
C LEU A 184 2.56 -9.60 6.43
N GLU A 185 2.18 -8.63 7.27
CA GLU A 185 0.80 -8.44 7.73
C GLU A 185 -0.19 -8.29 6.58
N GLN A 186 0.08 -7.37 5.64
CA GLN A 186 -0.75 -7.22 4.45
C GLN A 186 -0.71 -8.48 3.58
N SER A 187 0.46 -9.07 3.43
CA SER A 187 0.62 -10.28 2.62
C SER A 187 -0.23 -11.44 3.12
N LEU A 188 -0.41 -11.58 4.44
CA LEU A 188 -1.25 -12.62 5.02
C LEU A 188 -2.73 -12.33 4.78
N ILE A 189 -3.15 -11.07 4.93
CA ILE A 189 -4.53 -10.63 4.69
C ILE A 189 -4.89 -10.79 3.21
N ASP A 190 -4.10 -10.21 2.32
CA ASP A 190 -4.29 -10.25 0.86
C ASP A 190 -4.31 -11.70 0.35
N ARG A 191 -3.42 -12.55 0.86
CA ARG A 191 -3.40 -13.98 0.49
C ARG A 191 -4.68 -14.68 0.93
N THR A 192 -5.14 -14.42 2.16
CA THR A 192 -6.37 -15.05 2.67
C THR A 192 -7.58 -14.61 1.85
N MET A 193 -7.63 -13.34 1.41
CA MET A 193 -8.66 -12.87 0.48
C MET A 193 -8.61 -13.64 -0.84
N VAL A 194 -7.42 -13.78 -1.44
CA VAL A 194 -7.22 -14.52 -2.71
C VAL A 194 -7.63 -15.99 -2.57
N GLU A 195 -7.23 -16.65 -1.49
CA GLU A 195 -7.54 -18.06 -1.21
C GLU A 195 -9.04 -18.32 -1.05
N ASN A 196 -9.81 -17.32 -0.61
CA ASN A 196 -11.25 -17.41 -0.37
C ASN A 196 -12.10 -16.75 -1.47
N THR A 197 -11.54 -16.65 -2.69
CA THR A 197 -12.25 -16.13 -3.87
C THR A 197 -12.06 -17.00 -5.10
N GLU A 198 -13.04 -16.97 -6.01
CA GLU A 198 -12.98 -17.73 -7.26
C GLU A 198 -12.02 -17.10 -8.27
N VAL A 199 -12.04 -15.76 -8.34
CA VAL A 199 -11.19 -14.96 -9.23
C VAL A 199 -10.58 -13.77 -8.48
N SER A 200 -9.30 -13.51 -8.72
CA SER A 200 -8.59 -12.40 -8.09
C SER A 200 -8.02 -11.46 -9.13
N TYR A 201 -8.43 -10.20 -9.05
CA TYR A 201 -7.94 -9.10 -9.86
C TYR A 201 -6.88 -8.31 -9.10
N PHE A 202 -5.73 -8.11 -9.73
CA PHE A 202 -4.61 -7.35 -9.19
C PHE A 202 -4.38 -6.08 -10.00
N TRP A 203 -3.98 -5.00 -9.32
CA TRP A 203 -3.45 -3.79 -9.96
C TRP A 203 -2.33 -3.21 -9.10
N ASP A 204 -1.45 -2.43 -9.72
CA ASP A 204 -0.48 -1.59 -9.03
C ASP A 204 -0.67 -0.13 -9.48
N GLY A 205 -0.37 0.83 -8.60
CA GLY A 205 -0.53 2.26 -8.92
C GLY A 205 0.53 2.81 -9.89
N ASN A 206 1.58 2.03 -10.20
CA ASN A 206 2.82 2.51 -10.83
C ASN A 206 3.33 1.66 -12.01
N PHE A 207 2.54 0.69 -12.50
CA PHE A 207 2.75 -0.10 -13.74
C PHE A 207 4.20 -0.39 -14.13
N THR A 208 4.99 -0.84 -13.16
CA THR A 208 6.31 -1.39 -13.50
C THR A 208 6.26 -2.88 -13.28
N ILE A 209 5.69 -3.61 -14.26
CA ILE A 209 5.85 -5.06 -14.38
C ILE A 209 7.35 -5.31 -14.37
N LYS A 210 7.85 -5.83 -13.23
CA LYS A 210 9.26 -6.08 -12.82
C LYS A 210 9.55 -5.63 -11.39
N ASN A 211 8.65 -4.93 -10.71
CA ASN A 211 8.84 -4.60 -9.30
C ASN A 211 8.49 -5.79 -8.39
N ARG A 212 9.32 -6.03 -7.37
CA ARG A 212 9.08 -7.04 -6.33
C ARG A 212 8.96 -6.34 -4.97
N GLY A 213 7.82 -6.54 -4.33
CA GLY A 213 7.68 -6.34 -2.89
C GLY A 213 8.40 -7.43 -2.10
N ASN A 214 8.46 -7.25 -0.78
CA ASN A 214 9.19 -8.14 0.12
C ASN A 214 8.45 -9.46 0.39
N PHE A 215 7.12 -9.45 0.30
CA PHE A 215 6.29 -10.59 0.69
C PHE A 215 5.33 -10.98 -0.44
N MET A 216 5.17 -12.28 -0.65
CA MET A 216 4.35 -12.85 -1.71
C MET A 216 2.88 -12.93 -1.28
N ILE A 217 2.00 -12.30 -2.06
CA ILE A 217 0.55 -12.46 -1.93
C ILE A 217 0.17 -13.82 -2.54
N SER A 218 0.35 -13.94 -3.87
CA SER A 218 0.01 -15.13 -4.64
C SER A 218 0.93 -15.31 -5.86
N LYS A 219 0.99 -16.53 -6.38
CA LYS A 219 1.57 -16.80 -7.71
C LYS A 219 0.55 -16.44 -8.79
N ARG A 220 1.00 -16.23 -10.02
CA ARG A 220 0.06 -16.19 -11.15
C ARG A 220 -0.55 -17.57 -11.37
N THR A 221 -1.86 -17.62 -11.47
CA THR A 221 -2.65 -18.80 -11.79
C THR A 221 -3.69 -18.43 -12.86
N THR A 222 -4.47 -19.41 -13.33
CA THR A 222 -5.59 -19.17 -14.27
C THR A 222 -6.66 -18.24 -13.69
N ASN A 223 -6.75 -18.16 -12.36
CA ASN A 223 -7.78 -17.41 -11.66
C ASN A 223 -7.29 -16.02 -11.22
N THR A 224 -6.03 -15.66 -11.53
CA THR A 224 -5.48 -14.33 -11.24
C THR A 224 -5.38 -13.50 -12.50
N GLN A 225 -5.89 -12.28 -12.47
CA GLN A 225 -5.90 -11.36 -13.60
C GLN A 225 -5.25 -10.02 -13.19
N VAL A 226 -4.67 -9.31 -14.15
CA VAL A 226 -4.13 -7.95 -13.93
C VAL A 226 -5.02 -6.95 -14.63
N ILE A 227 -5.47 -5.94 -13.89
CA ILE A 227 -6.26 -4.86 -14.46
C ILE A 227 -5.32 -3.88 -15.16
N GLY A 228 -5.61 -3.56 -16.42
CA GLY A 228 -4.87 -2.59 -17.23
C GLY A 228 -3.80 -3.17 -18.15
N LEU A 229 -3.76 -4.50 -18.31
CA LEU A 229 -3.14 -5.16 -19.46
C LEU A 229 -4.12 -5.27 -20.63
#